data_AF-A0A1V2IIF3-F1
#
_entry.id   AF-A0A1V2IIF3-F1
#
_cell.length_a   1.000
_cell.length_b   1.000
_cell.length_c   1.000
_cell.angle_alpha   90.00
_cell.angle_beta   90.00
_cell.angle_gamma   90.00
#
_symmetry.space_group_name_H-M   'P 1'
#
loop_
_entity.id
_entity.type
_entity.pdbx_description
1 polymer ?
#
loop_
_entity_poly.entity_id
_entity_poly.type
_entity_poly.pdbx_seq_one_letter_code
_entity_poly.pdbx_strand_id
1 'polypeptide(L)'
;MHWQSGAAQLLPRLIAGRVEGPLFLTERRAPEGTPTMDVCPATGRARLSYRRAEKIFEESTRLLANPLASPERWDGLQGFTLHRWRHSSLTHDAENGTSTPMLLARSRHASARSLERYARPGVDAVARHVAAQDPAAHRR
;
A
#
# COMPACT_ATOMS: atom_id res chain seq x y z
N MET A 1 -0.14 4.17 -9.01
CA MET A 1 -1.24 3.24 -8.67
C MET A 1 -1.96 3.81 -7.45
N HIS A 2 -3.15 4.39 -7.64
CA HIS A 2 -3.91 5.03 -6.56
C HIS A 2 -4.89 4.02 -5.97
N TRP A 3 -4.73 3.70 -4.68
CA TRP A 3 -5.69 2.88 -3.95
C TRP A 3 -6.77 3.81 -3.39
N GLN A 4 -7.92 3.81 -4.04
CA GLN A 4 -9.11 4.54 -3.64
C GLN A 4 -10.28 3.56 -3.44
N SER A 5 -11.52 4.03 -3.40
CA SER A 5 -12.72 3.22 -3.19
C SER A 5 -12.79 1.96 -4.06
N GLY A 6 -12.26 2.00 -5.30
CA GLY A 6 -12.20 0.83 -6.18
C GLY A 6 -11.43 -0.36 -5.62
N ALA A 7 -10.41 -0.13 -4.80
CA ALA A 7 -9.71 -1.21 -4.10
C ALA A 7 -10.55 -1.83 -2.98
N ALA A 8 -11.30 -1.00 -2.25
CA ALA A 8 -12.20 -1.48 -1.21
C ALA A 8 -13.32 -2.38 -1.77
N GLN A 9 -13.73 -2.15 -3.03
CA GLN A 9 -14.71 -3.00 -3.73
C GLN A 9 -14.21 -4.43 -3.98
N LEU A 10 -12.90 -4.69 -3.93
CA LEU A 10 -12.34 -6.04 -4.05
C LEU A 10 -12.36 -6.81 -2.71
N LEU A 11 -12.51 -6.10 -1.59
CA LEU A 11 -12.44 -6.67 -0.26
C LEU A 11 -13.50 -7.77 0.00
N PRO A 12 -14.77 -7.65 -0.43
CA PRO A 12 -15.75 -8.71 -0.26
C PRO A 12 -15.34 -10.04 -0.91
N ARG A 13 -14.66 -9.98 -2.06
CA ARG A 13 -14.17 -11.19 -2.76
C ARG A 13 -13.04 -11.87 -2.00
N LEU A 14 -12.15 -11.09 -1.38
CA LEU A 14 -11.03 -11.61 -0.58
C LEU A 14 -11.51 -12.18 0.77
N ILE A 15 -12.47 -11.51 1.39
CA ILE A 15 -13.03 -11.90 2.68
C ILE A 15 -13.91 -13.14 2.56
N ALA A 16 -14.66 -13.28 1.45
CA ALA A 16 -15.52 -14.42 1.18
C ALA A 16 -16.48 -14.77 2.35
N GLY A 17 -17.14 -13.75 2.92
CA GLY A 17 -18.11 -13.90 4.00
C GLY A 17 -17.51 -14.03 5.42
N ARG A 18 -16.18 -14.07 5.56
CA ARG A 18 -15.55 -14.03 6.89
C ARG A 18 -15.81 -12.69 7.59
N VAL A 19 -16.05 -12.72 8.89
CA VAL A 19 -16.23 -11.49 9.70
C VAL A 19 -15.00 -11.16 10.54
N GLU A 20 -14.06 -12.10 10.64
CA GLU A 20 -12.87 -11.96 11.48
C GLU A 20 -11.66 -12.76 10.92
N GLY A 21 -10.50 -12.49 11.50
CA GLY A 21 -9.23 -13.10 11.14
C GLY A 21 -8.45 -12.34 10.05
N PRO A 22 -7.31 -12.89 9.61
CA PRO A 22 -6.44 -12.21 8.66
C PRO A 22 -7.07 -12.07 7.25
N LEU A 23 -6.78 -10.95 6.57
CA LEU A 23 -7.30 -10.69 5.22
C LEU A 23 -6.68 -11.62 4.17
N PHE A 24 -5.35 -11.68 4.13
CA PHE A 24 -4.60 -12.53 3.20
C PHE A 24 -4.21 -13.83 3.88
N LEU A 25 -4.70 -14.94 3.36
CA LEU A 25 -4.47 -16.27 3.90
C LEU A 25 -3.58 -17.11 2.97
N THR A 26 -2.90 -18.09 3.56
CA THR A 26 -2.26 -19.16 2.80
C THR A 26 -3.30 -20.11 2.23
N GLU A 27 -2.95 -20.85 1.17
CA GLU A 27 -3.81 -21.94 0.68
C GLU A 27 -3.82 -23.15 1.61
N ARG A 28 -2.73 -23.35 2.37
CA ARG A 28 -2.56 -24.45 3.31
C ARG A 28 -3.09 -24.08 4.69
N ARG A 29 -3.49 -25.08 5.48
CA ARG A 29 -3.81 -24.90 6.91
C ARG A 29 -2.60 -24.43 7.69
N ALA A 30 -2.86 -23.70 8.78
CA ALA A 30 -1.83 -23.24 9.69
C ALA A 30 -1.14 -24.44 10.36
N PRO A 31 0.21 -24.50 10.37
CA PRO A 31 0.94 -25.48 11.17
C PRO A 31 0.63 -25.33 12.66
N GLU A 32 0.82 -26.42 13.41
CA GLU A 32 0.79 -26.38 14.88
C GLU A 32 1.79 -25.36 15.42
N GLY A 33 1.38 -24.62 16.47
CA GLY A 33 2.17 -23.54 17.06
C GLY A 33 2.07 -22.18 16.33
N THR A 34 1.31 -22.07 15.24
CA THR A 34 1.02 -20.75 14.64
C THR A 34 0.26 -19.87 15.66
N PRO A 35 0.68 -18.62 15.92
CA PRO A 35 -0.04 -17.73 16.83
C PRO A 35 -1.51 -17.60 16.45
N THR A 36 -2.41 -17.61 17.44
CA THR A 36 -3.86 -17.57 17.19
C THR A 36 -4.30 -16.35 16.37
N MET A 37 -3.65 -15.19 16.57
CA MET A 37 -3.89 -13.98 15.77
C MET A 37 -3.53 -14.12 14.29
N ASP A 38 -2.67 -15.07 13.96
CA ASP A 38 -2.23 -15.37 12.59
C ASP A 38 -2.99 -16.56 11.99
N VAL A 39 -4.02 -17.08 12.66
CA VAL A 39 -4.87 -18.15 12.14
C VAL A 39 -6.27 -17.60 11.90
N CYS A 40 -6.83 -17.88 10.73
CA CYS A 40 -8.23 -17.57 10.45
C CYS A 40 -9.14 -18.58 11.17
N PRO A 41 -10.03 -18.14 12.07
CA PRO A 41 -10.89 -19.05 12.83
C PRO A 41 -11.89 -19.81 11.95
N ALA A 42 -12.39 -19.17 10.89
CA ALA A 42 -13.36 -19.79 9.98
C ALA A 42 -12.74 -20.86 9.05
N THR A 43 -11.44 -20.79 8.75
CA THR A 43 -10.82 -21.66 7.72
C THR A 43 -9.64 -22.50 8.24
N GLY A 44 -9.10 -22.18 9.42
CA GLY A 44 -7.88 -22.76 9.95
C GLY A 44 -6.61 -22.45 9.14
N ARG A 45 -6.68 -21.53 8.17
CA ARG A 45 -5.53 -21.12 7.34
C ARG A 45 -4.72 -20.03 8.04
N ALA A 46 -3.41 -20.03 7.79
CA ALA A 46 -2.51 -19.03 8.35
C ALA A 46 -2.59 -17.71 7.57
N ARG A 47 -2.25 -16.61 8.24
CA ARG A 47 -1.95 -15.32 7.63
C ARG A 47 -0.77 -15.47 6.67
N LEU A 48 -0.88 -14.85 5.51
CA LEU A 48 0.23 -14.77 4.57
C LEU A 48 1.41 -14.01 5.21
N SER A 49 2.59 -14.62 5.24
CA SER A 49 3.79 -13.93 5.74
C SER A 49 4.16 -12.76 4.84
N TYR A 50 4.80 -11.72 5.39
CA TYR A 50 5.25 -10.57 4.62
C TYR A 50 6.12 -10.97 3.42
N ARG A 51 7.10 -11.87 3.64
CA ARG A 51 7.97 -12.39 2.57
C ARG A 51 7.17 -13.04 1.45
N ARG A 52 6.14 -13.85 1.78
CA ARG A 52 5.33 -14.52 0.75
C ARG A 52 4.42 -13.53 0.04
N ALA A 53 3.84 -12.58 0.75
CA ALA A 53 3.06 -11.49 0.17
C ALA A 53 3.90 -10.65 -0.80
N GLU A 54 5.13 -10.30 -0.42
CA GLU A 54 6.08 -9.58 -1.25
C GLU A 54 6.40 -10.34 -2.53
N LYS A 55 6.72 -11.64 -2.42
CA LYS A 55 6.98 -12.49 -3.58
C LYS A 55 5.79 -12.55 -4.54
N ILE A 56 4.58 -12.78 -4.02
CA ILE A 56 3.35 -12.85 -4.85
C ILE A 56 3.10 -11.50 -5.53
N PHE A 57 3.26 -10.39 -4.81
CA PHE A 57 3.06 -9.05 -5.34
C PHE A 57 4.07 -8.72 -6.44
N GLU A 58 5.35 -9.02 -6.22
CA GLU A 58 6.39 -8.82 -7.21
C GLU A 58 6.11 -9.64 -8.48
N GLU A 59 5.86 -10.95 -8.33
CA GLU A 59 5.55 -11.83 -9.46
C GLU A 59 4.33 -11.35 -10.26
N SER A 60 3.28 -10.92 -9.56
CA SER A 60 2.01 -10.48 -10.18
C SER A 60 2.10 -9.11 -10.85
N THR A 61 3.15 -8.34 -10.57
CA THR A 61 3.29 -6.96 -11.08
C THR A 61 4.42 -6.82 -12.10
N ARG A 62 5.09 -7.90 -12.52
CA ARG A 62 6.20 -7.85 -13.50
C ARG A 62 5.85 -7.10 -14.78
N LEU A 63 4.72 -7.44 -15.41
CA LEU A 63 4.30 -6.78 -16.65
C LEU A 63 3.90 -5.31 -16.41
N LEU A 64 3.28 -5.03 -15.26
CA LEU A 64 2.92 -3.65 -14.89
C LEU A 64 4.16 -2.78 -14.61
N ALA A 65 5.21 -3.37 -14.05
CA ALA A 65 6.47 -2.69 -13.78
C ALA A 65 7.33 -2.52 -15.04
N ASN A 66 7.09 -3.31 -16.08
CA ASN A 66 7.86 -3.34 -17.31
C ASN A 66 6.91 -3.25 -18.52
N PRO A 67 6.24 -2.11 -18.74
CA PRO A 67 5.16 -1.99 -19.74
C PRO A 67 5.63 -2.16 -21.19
N LEU A 68 6.93 -2.04 -21.45
CA LEU A 68 7.53 -2.22 -22.77
C LEU A 68 8.07 -3.65 -22.98
N ALA A 69 7.97 -4.53 -21.98
CA ALA A 69 8.44 -5.89 -22.12
C ALA A 69 7.47 -6.73 -22.96
N SER A 70 8.01 -7.51 -23.90
CA SER A 70 7.23 -8.54 -24.59
C SER A 70 6.89 -9.67 -23.59
N PRO A 71 5.66 -10.22 -23.61
CA PRO A 71 5.28 -11.37 -22.78
C PRO A 71 6.22 -12.58 -22.94
N GLU A 72 6.88 -12.70 -24.09
CA GLU A 72 7.82 -13.78 -24.39
C GLU A 72 9.19 -13.61 -23.69
N ARG A 73 9.48 -12.42 -23.16
CA ARG A 73 10.74 -12.06 -22.47
C ARG A 73 10.48 -11.60 -21.04
N TRP A 74 9.63 -12.33 -20.32
CA TRP A 74 9.24 -12.03 -18.95
C TRP A 74 10.16 -12.69 -17.89
N ASP A 75 11.00 -13.63 -18.30
CA ASP A 75 11.94 -14.31 -17.42
C ASP A 75 12.96 -13.32 -16.85
N GLY A 76 13.22 -13.40 -15.55
CA GLY A 76 14.10 -12.49 -14.82
C GLY A 76 13.57 -11.05 -14.60
N LEU A 77 12.39 -10.67 -15.11
CA LEU A 77 11.83 -9.35 -14.83
C LEU A 77 11.48 -9.19 -13.35
N GLN A 78 11.84 -8.04 -12.79
CA GLN A 78 11.44 -7.65 -11.44
C GLN A 78 10.11 -6.91 -11.49
N GLY A 79 9.22 -7.24 -10.56
CA GLY A 79 7.99 -6.50 -10.35
C GLY A 79 8.15 -5.31 -9.40
N PHE A 80 7.04 -4.74 -9.00
CA PHE A 80 7.03 -3.81 -7.88
C PHE A 80 7.16 -4.57 -6.56
N THR A 81 7.81 -3.95 -5.58
CA THR A 81 7.91 -4.50 -4.21
C THR A 81 6.92 -3.81 -3.28
N LEU A 82 6.52 -4.48 -2.19
CA LEU A 82 5.69 -3.88 -1.14
C LEU A 82 6.41 -2.68 -0.49
N HIS A 83 7.74 -2.76 -0.38
CA HIS A 83 8.56 -1.65 0.07
C HIS A 83 8.42 -0.43 -0.87
N ARG A 84 8.59 -0.62 -2.19
CA ARG A 84 8.43 0.46 -3.18
C ARG A 84 7.01 1.03 -3.15
N TRP A 85 6.01 0.19 -2.94
CA TRP A 85 4.62 0.62 -2.82
C TRP A 85 4.40 1.52 -1.59
N ARG A 86 4.93 1.12 -0.42
CA ARG A 86 4.92 1.97 0.80
C ARG A 86 5.60 3.32 0.55
N HIS A 87 6.73 3.31 -0.14
CA HIS A 87 7.43 4.55 -0.50
C HIS A 87 6.55 5.48 -1.37
N SER A 88 5.95 4.95 -2.43
CA SER A 88 5.11 5.72 -3.34
C SER A 88 3.86 6.27 -2.65
N SER A 89 3.23 5.52 -1.74
CA SER A 89 2.10 6.03 -0.95
C SER A 89 2.48 7.27 -0.15
N LEU A 90 3.60 7.22 0.58
CA LEU A 90 4.02 8.35 1.43
C LEU A 90 4.43 9.58 0.60
N THR A 91 5.07 9.37 -0.55
CA THR A 91 5.36 10.46 -1.49
C THR A 91 4.08 11.11 -1.99
N HIS A 92 3.10 10.33 -2.45
CA HIS A 92 1.83 10.89 -2.92
C HIS A 92 1.03 11.58 -1.83
N ASP A 93 1.02 11.05 -0.61
CA ASP A 93 0.37 11.72 0.52
C ASP A 93 0.99 13.10 0.77
N ALA A 94 2.32 13.21 0.68
CA ALA A 94 3.02 14.48 0.79
C ALA A 94 2.72 15.43 -0.39
N GLU A 95 2.67 14.93 -1.63
CA GLU A 95 2.27 15.69 -2.82
C GLU A 95 0.81 16.18 -2.78
N ASN A 96 -0.04 15.47 -2.03
CA ASN A 96 -1.43 15.86 -1.76
C ASN A 96 -1.54 16.87 -0.61
N GLY A 97 -0.42 17.36 -0.07
CA GLY A 97 -0.39 18.37 0.97
C GLY A 97 -0.62 17.83 2.38
N THR A 98 -0.47 16.51 2.60
CA THR A 98 -0.54 15.94 3.96
C THR A 98 0.60 16.51 4.80
N SER A 99 0.28 17.03 5.98
CA SER A 99 1.28 17.63 6.86
C SER A 99 2.28 16.59 7.41
N THR A 100 3.50 17.02 7.68
CA THR A 100 4.57 16.16 8.23
C THR A 100 4.17 15.40 9.50
N PRO A 101 3.45 15.99 10.48
CA PRO A 101 2.96 15.25 11.66
C PRO A 101 1.98 14.12 11.30
N MET A 102 1.10 14.33 10.32
CA MET A 102 0.16 13.31 9.86
C MET A 102 0.87 12.18 9.10
N LEU A 103 1.86 12.53 8.27
CA LEU A 103 2.72 11.55 7.62
C LEU A 103 3.50 10.72 8.64
N LEU A 104 4.03 11.32 9.71
CA LEU A 104 4.71 10.60 10.80
C LEU A 104 3.78 9.58 11.47
N ALA A 105 2.59 10.03 11.91
CA ALA A 105 1.61 9.18 12.58
C ALA A 105 1.17 8.00 11.70
N ARG A 106 0.85 8.25 10.42
CA ARG A 106 0.42 7.21 9.47
C ARG A 106 1.53 6.23 9.15
N SER A 107 2.76 6.72 8.98
CA SER A 107 3.89 5.92 8.54
C SER A 107 4.61 5.20 9.68
N ARG A 108 4.33 5.53 10.96
CA ARG A 108 5.04 5.02 12.13
C ARG A 108 6.56 5.24 12.07
N HIS A 109 6.99 6.29 11.37
CA HIS A 109 8.38 6.72 11.38
C HIS A 109 8.74 7.29 12.76
N ALA A 110 9.86 6.86 13.33
CA ALA A 110 10.28 7.28 14.66
C ALA A 110 10.71 8.75 14.75
N SER A 111 11.04 9.39 13.62
CA SER A 111 11.48 10.78 13.59
C SER A 111 11.19 11.45 12.25
N ALA A 112 11.03 12.78 12.29
CA ALA A 112 10.89 13.62 11.10
C ALA A 112 12.07 13.44 10.12
N ARG A 113 13.30 13.26 10.64
CA ARG A 113 14.50 12.99 9.86
C ARG A 113 14.35 11.78 8.94
N SER A 114 13.76 10.69 9.45
CA SER A 114 13.53 9.49 8.65
C SER A 114 12.43 9.66 7.59
N LEU A 115 11.59 10.70 7.72
CA LEU A 115 10.49 11.05 6.82
C LEU A 115 10.91 12.11 5.77
N GLU A 116 12.02 12.83 5.98
CA GLU A 116 12.47 13.93 5.11
C GLU A 116 12.51 13.58 3.62
N ARG A 117 12.75 12.32 3.27
CA ARG A 117 12.74 11.86 1.88
C ARG A 117 11.37 11.95 1.20
N TYR A 118 10.29 12.02 1.96
CA TYR A 118 8.90 12.12 1.47
C TYR A 118 8.32 13.52 1.65
N ALA A 119 8.78 14.29 2.65
CA ALA A 119 8.28 15.62 2.95
C ALA A 119 8.90 16.72 2.06
N ARG A 120 8.98 16.47 0.74
CA ARG A 120 9.51 17.42 -0.26
C ARG A 120 8.47 17.66 -1.35
N PRO A 121 7.40 18.44 -1.06
CA PRO A 121 6.37 18.72 -2.04
C PRO A 121 6.93 19.53 -3.21
N GLY A 122 6.50 19.20 -4.44
CA GLY A 122 6.82 19.98 -5.63
C GLY A 122 6.15 21.36 -5.63
N VAL A 123 6.63 22.26 -6.48
CA VAL A 123 6.12 23.65 -6.59
C VAL A 123 4.60 23.70 -6.84
N ASP A 124 4.07 22.80 -7.67
CA ASP A 124 2.63 22.74 -7.97
C ASP A 124 1.79 22.26 -6.78
N ALA A 125 2.36 21.40 -5.93
CA ALA A 125 1.69 20.97 -4.70
C ALA A 125 1.58 22.12 -3.69
N VAL A 126 2.65 22.93 -3.57
CA VAL A 126 2.64 24.14 -2.73
C VAL A 126 1.65 25.16 -3.27
N ALA A 127 1.66 25.43 -4.58
CA ALA A 127 0.72 26.36 -5.21
C ALA A 127 -0.75 25.96 -4.98
N ARG A 128 -1.09 24.67 -5.16
CA ARG A 128 -2.44 24.15 -4.86
C ARG A 128 -2.82 24.29 -3.39
N HIS A 129 -1.89 24.02 -2.47
CA HIS A 129 -2.15 24.16 -1.03
C HIS A 129 -2.45 25.61 -0.66
N VAL A 130 -1.66 26.56 -1.16
CA VAL A 130 -1.87 28.00 -0.93
C VAL A 130 -3.20 28.45 -1.53
N ALA A 131 -3.50 28.06 -2.78
CA ALA A 131 -4.76 28.40 -3.44
C ALA A 131 -5.98 27.83 -2.69
N ALA A 132 -5.88 26.62 -2.14
CA ALA A 132 -6.93 26.02 -1.33
C ALA A 132 -7.14 26.71 0.02
N GLN A 133 -6.18 27.50 0.50
CA GLN A 133 -6.30 28.32 1.71
C GLN A 133 -6.70 29.77 1.42
N ASP A 134 -6.90 30.14 0.15
CA ASP A 134 -7.29 31.49 -0.23
C ASP A 134 -8.69 31.82 0.32
N PRO A 135 -8.83 32.81 1.22
CA PRO A 135 -10.13 33.22 1.75
C PRO A 135 -11.05 33.81 0.67
N ALA A 136 -10.52 34.29 -0.46
CA ALA A 136 -11.33 34.76 -1.59
C ALA A 136 -12.02 33.60 -2.35
N ALA A 137 -11.43 32.40 -2.35
CA ALA A 137 -12.01 31.22 -2.97
C ALA A 137 -13.21 30.65 -2.17
N HIS A 138 -13.30 30.93 -0.87
CA HIS A 138 -14.35 30.43 0.04
C HIS A 138 -15.61 31.29 0.08
N ARG A 139 -15.67 32.42 -0.63
CA ARG A 139 -16.81 33.36 -0.63
C ARG A 139 -17.76 33.20 -1.83
N ARG A 140 -17.77 32.05 -2.50
CA ARG A 140 -18.66 31.77 -3.64
C ARG A 140 -19.67 30.68 -3.31
#